data_AF-A0A540NPT1-F1
#
_entry.id   AF-A0A540NPT1-F1
#
_cell.length_a   1.000
_cell.length_b   1.000
_cell.length_c   1.000
_cell.angle_alpha   90.00
_cell.angle_beta   90.00
_cell.angle_gamma   90.00
#
_symmetry.space_group_name_H-M   'P 1'
#
loop_
_entity.id
_entity.type
_entity.pdbx_description
1 polymer ?
#
loop_
_entity_poly.entity_id
_entity_poly.type
_entity_poly.pdbx_seq_one_letter_code
_entity_poly.pdbx_strand_id
1 'polypeptide(L)'
;MGWEASNCSTNGGDVQNKLVVSWKLVCETKAHGMAVLSMCLMGEMLCSGSADKSIGIWKREAFGKLCKVGVISGHEGPVKCLQAAPNNVGGGFMLYSGGLDKRLRVWWVAKPSKTREEDTNSV
;
A
#
# COMPACT_ATOMS: atom_id res chain seq x y z
N MET A 1 -20.33 5.24 -15.32
CA MET A 1 -19.64 6.38 -15.95
C MET A 1 -18.41 5.81 -16.64
N GLY A 2 -18.52 5.53 -17.94
CA GLY A 2 -17.45 4.93 -18.74
C GLY A 2 -16.54 6.02 -19.31
N TRP A 3 -15.24 5.80 -19.29
CA TRP A 3 -14.27 6.63 -20.00
C TRP A 3 -13.88 5.85 -21.25
N GLU A 4 -14.06 6.44 -22.43
CA GLU A 4 -13.52 5.89 -23.66
C GLU A 4 -12.08 6.36 -23.81
N ALA A 5 -11.17 5.43 -24.13
CA ALA A 5 -9.79 5.74 -24.46
C ALA A 5 -9.75 6.35 -25.87
N SER A 6 -9.23 7.57 -25.98
CA SER A 6 -9.01 8.25 -27.25
C SER A 6 -7.97 7.49 -28.09
N ASN A 7 -8.39 6.95 -29.24
CA ASN A 7 -7.48 6.38 -30.24
C ASN A 7 -6.82 7.51 -31.04
N CYS A 8 -5.48 7.57 -31.04
CA CYS A 8 -4.73 8.33 -32.04
C CYS A 8 -4.55 7.42 -33.27
N SER A 9 -5.14 7.78 -34.41
CA SER A 9 -4.99 7.05 -35.68
C SER A 9 -3.82 7.61 -36.50
N THR A 10 -2.76 6.83 -36.67
CA THR A 10 -1.77 7.03 -37.73
C THR A 10 -2.05 6.06 -38.87
N ASN A 11 -2.22 6.59 -40.08
CA ASN A 11 -2.39 5.79 -41.30
C ASN A 11 -1.05 5.13 -41.69
N GLY A 12 -1.02 3.80 -41.71
CA GLY A 12 0.10 3.04 -42.27
C GLY A 12 0.12 1.58 -41.83
N GLY A 13 -0.44 0.70 -42.65
CA GLY A 13 0.17 -0.58 -43.06
C GLY A 13 0.47 -1.72 -42.08
N ASP A 14 0.34 -1.59 -40.76
CA ASP A 14 0.75 -2.66 -39.84
C ASP A 14 -0.42 -3.41 -39.21
N VAL A 15 -0.39 -4.76 -39.32
CA VAL A 15 -1.31 -5.69 -38.66
C VAL A 15 -1.27 -5.43 -37.15
N GLN A 16 -2.27 -4.72 -36.64
CA GLN A 16 -2.37 -4.36 -35.22
C GLN A 16 -2.52 -5.62 -34.36
N ASN A 17 -1.42 -6.07 -33.76
CA ASN A 17 -1.48 -6.75 -32.47
C ASN A 17 -1.91 -5.72 -31.43
N LYS A 18 -3.23 -5.50 -31.32
CA LYS A 18 -3.82 -4.60 -30.32
C LYS A 18 -3.61 -5.22 -28.94
N LEU A 19 -2.53 -4.85 -28.27
CA LEU A 19 -2.33 -5.13 -26.86
C LEU A 19 -3.46 -4.42 -26.10
N VAL A 20 -4.51 -5.17 -25.75
CA VAL A 20 -5.58 -4.68 -24.89
C VAL A 20 -5.03 -4.64 -23.46
N VAL A 21 -4.44 -3.50 -23.09
CA VAL A 21 -4.11 -3.22 -21.70
C VAL A 21 -5.43 -2.99 -20.97
N SER A 22 -5.85 -3.97 -20.17
CA SER A 22 -7.05 -3.88 -19.34
C SER A 22 -6.67 -3.60 -17.89
N TRP A 23 -7.34 -2.63 -17.28
CA TRP A 23 -7.21 -2.34 -15.85
C TRP A 23 -8.19 -3.23 -15.09
N LYS A 24 -7.68 -4.02 -14.15
CA LYS A 24 -8.50 -4.91 -13.32
C LYS A 24 -8.37 -4.52 -11.85
N LEU A 25 -9.50 -4.22 -11.22
CA LEU A 25 -9.57 -4.12 -9.76
C LEU A 25 -9.26 -5.49 -9.15
N VAL A 26 -8.19 -5.60 -8.37
CA VAL A 26 -7.78 -6.86 -7.71
C VAL A 26 -8.46 -7.02 -6.36
N CYS A 27 -8.47 -5.96 -5.55
CA CYS A 27 -9.15 -5.93 -4.26
C CYS A 27 -9.52 -4.50 -3.88
N GLU A 28 -10.53 -4.37 -3.03
CA GLU A 28 -10.93 -3.12 -2.37
C GLU A 28 -11.08 -3.40 -0.87
N THR A 29 -10.70 -2.44 -0.03
CA THR A 29 -10.90 -2.52 1.41
C THR A 29 -11.21 -1.14 1.99
N LYS A 30 -12.09 -1.09 2.99
CA LYS A 30 -12.34 0.13 3.76
C LYS A 30 -11.18 0.37 4.70
N ALA A 31 -10.20 1.15 4.25
CA ALA A 31 -8.93 1.30 4.96
C ALA A 31 -9.04 2.13 6.26
N HIS A 32 -9.80 3.22 6.21
CA HIS A 32 -9.82 4.29 7.20
C HIS A 32 -11.22 4.83 7.47
N GLY A 33 -11.37 5.58 8.57
CA GLY A 33 -12.63 6.24 8.93
C GLY A 33 -12.90 7.49 8.10
N MET A 34 -11.85 8.10 7.56
CA MET A 34 -11.91 9.26 6.65
C MET A 34 -11.00 9.03 5.43
N ALA A 35 -10.93 10.01 4.53
CA ALA A 35 -10.20 9.93 3.26
C ALA A 35 -8.75 9.41 3.45
N VAL A 36 -8.33 8.51 2.56
CA VAL A 36 -6.92 8.12 2.43
C VAL A 36 -6.23 9.20 1.61
N LEU A 37 -5.22 9.84 2.19
CA LEU A 37 -4.55 11.01 1.61
C LEU A 37 -3.16 10.69 1.07
N SER A 38 -2.52 9.65 1.60
CA SER A 38 -1.17 9.26 1.20
C SER A 38 -0.98 7.75 1.34
N MET A 39 -0.09 7.18 0.54
CA MET A 39 0.30 5.78 0.63
C MET A 39 1.78 5.60 0.27
N CYS A 40 2.41 4.57 0.83
CA CYS A 40 3.73 4.11 0.39
C CYS A 40 3.87 2.60 0.54
N LEU A 41 4.78 2.00 -0.22
CA LEU A 41 5.04 0.56 -0.21
C LEU A 41 6.43 0.26 0.35
N MET A 42 6.57 -0.87 1.04
CA MET A 42 7.84 -1.46 1.46
C MET A 42 7.76 -2.98 1.37
N GLY A 43 8.21 -3.54 0.24
CA GLY A 43 8.04 -4.97 -0.04
C GLY A 43 6.57 -5.37 -0.09
N GLU A 44 6.19 -6.35 0.74
CA GLU A 44 4.79 -6.83 0.87
C GLU A 44 3.90 -5.94 1.76
N MET A 45 4.48 -4.87 2.33
CA MET A 45 3.79 -3.97 3.25
C MET A 45 3.29 -2.72 2.51
N LEU A 46 2.04 -2.36 2.72
CA LEU A 46 1.45 -1.08 2.33
C LEU A 46 1.21 -0.24 3.58
N CYS A 47 1.57 1.02 3.53
CA CYS A 47 1.23 2.01 4.55
C CYS A 47 0.27 3.03 3.93
N SER A 48 -0.78 3.41 4.65
CA SER A 48 -1.75 4.42 4.20
C SER A 48 -1.95 5.47 5.27
N GLY A 49 -1.87 6.74 4.93
CA GLY A 49 -2.09 7.87 5.82
C GLY A 49 -3.46 8.51 5.52
N SER A 50 -4.20 8.87 6.57
CA SER A 50 -5.58 9.35 6.42
C SER A 50 -5.81 10.71 7.06
N ALA A 51 -6.90 11.36 6.62
CA ALA A 51 -7.50 12.49 7.30
C ALA A 51 -7.93 12.15 8.74
N ASP A 52 -8.18 10.87 9.05
CA ASP A 52 -8.51 10.40 10.41
C ASP A 52 -7.33 10.44 11.40
N LYS A 53 -6.18 11.01 10.96
CA LYS A 53 -4.95 11.22 11.74
C LYS A 53 -4.19 9.93 12.05
N SER A 54 -4.60 8.80 11.48
CA SER A 54 -3.94 7.52 11.64
C SER A 54 -3.17 7.10 10.39
N ILE A 55 -2.25 6.17 10.59
CA ILE A 55 -1.57 5.45 9.53
C ILE A 55 -1.97 3.97 9.63
N GLY A 56 -2.57 3.42 8.59
CA GLY A 56 -2.86 1.99 8.47
C GLY A 56 -1.64 1.25 7.95
N ILE A 57 -1.31 0.12 8.57
CA ILE A 57 -0.27 -0.80 8.11
C ILE A 57 -0.95 -2.07 7.61
N TRP A 58 -0.63 -2.45 6.38
CA TRP A 58 -1.27 -3.54 5.67
C TRP A 58 -0.23 -4.50 5.11
N LYS A 59 -0.54 -5.79 5.12
CA LYS A 59 0.22 -6.83 4.44
C LYS A 59 -0.58 -7.32 3.24
N ARG A 60 0.09 -7.47 2.10
CA ARG A 60 -0.48 -8.13 0.93
C ARG A 60 -0.41 -9.65 1.13
N GLU A 61 -1.56 -10.30 1.12
CA GLU A 61 -1.68 -11.76 1.18
C GLU A 61 -1.64 -12.40 -0.21
N ALA A 62 -1.63 -13.74 -0.23
CA ALA A 62 -1.87 -14.51 -1.43
C ALA A 62 -3.17 -14.03 -2.13
N PHE A 63 -3.20 -14.09 -3.46
CA PHE A 63 -4.32 -13.61 -4.29
C PHE A 63 -4.55 -12.09 -4.27
N GLY A 64 -3.65 -11.32 -3.66
CA GLY A 64 -3.67 -9.85 -3.73
C GLY A 64 -4.61 -9.18 -2.75
N LYS A 65 -5.17 -9.90 -1.78
CA LYS A 65 -5.95 -9.32 -0.68
C LYS A 65 -5.04 -8.50 0.24
N LEU A 66 -5.56 -7.39 0.76
CA LEU A 66 -4.89 -6.55 1.76
C LEU A 66 -5.46 -6.83 3.15
N CYS A 67 -4.60 -7.23 4.07
CA CYS A 67 -4.96 -7.46 5.46
C CYS A 67 -4.32 -6.40 6.36
N LYS A 68 -5.12 -5.82 7.25
CA LYS A 68 -4.65 -4.83 8.21
C LYS A 68 -3.86 -5.54 9.29
N VAL A 69 -2.60 -5.16 9.45
CA VAL A 69 -1.70 -5.75 10.47
C VAL A 69 -1.34 -4.75 11.56
N GLY A 70 -1.69 -3.48 11.40
CA GLY A 70 -1.49 -2.49 12.44
C GLY A 70 -2.11 -1.13 12.13
N VAL A 71 -2.14 -0.29 13.17
CA VAL A 71 -2.47 1.13 13.10
C VAL A 71 -1.42 1.89 13.90
N ILE A 72 -0.86 2.93 13.31
CA ILE A 72 -0.01 3.88 14.01
C ILE A 72 -0.83 5.13 14.27
N SER A 73 -0.92 5.49 15.55
CA SER A 73 -1.57 6.70 16.03
C SER A 73 -0.51 7.65 16.58
N GLY A 74 -0.79 8.95 16.53
CA GLY A 74 0.07 9.96 17.14
C GLY A 74 0.14 11.28 16.39
N HIS A 75 -0.28 11.32 15.12
CA HIS A 75 -0.55 12.61 14.45
C HIS A 75 -1.80 13.25 15.07
N GLU A 76 -1.76 14.57 15.22
CA GLU A 76 -2.88 15.36 15.75
C GLU A 76 -3.72 15.99 14.63
N GLY A 77 -3.30 15.82 13.38
CA GLY A 77 -3.96 16.29 12.17
C GLY A 77 -3.79 15.29 11.01
N PRO A 78 -4.49 15.53 9.88
CA PRO A 78 -4.43 14.68 8.69
C PRO A 78 -2.99 14.34 8.24
N VAL A 79 -2.74 13.06 7.97
CA VAL A 79 -1.45 12.57 7.46
C VAL A 79 -1.40 12.76 5.95
N LYS A 80 -0.55 13.68 5.49
CA LYS A 80 -0.57 14.18 4.10
C LYS A 80 0.52 13.58 3.23
N CYS A 81 1.58 13.03 3.83
CA CYS A 81 2.64 12.35 3.10
C CYS A 81 3.23 11.20 3.92
N LEU A 82 3.67 10.16 3.19
CA LEU A 82 4.34 8.99 3.72
C LEU A 82 5.51 8.61 2.82
N GLN A 83 6.62 8.19 3.43
CA GLN A 83 7.76 7.59 2.73
C GLN A 83 8.34 6.47 3.59
N ALA A 84 8.75 5.37 2.97
CA ALA A 84 9.37 4.25 3.67
C ALA A 84 10.80 4.04 3.17
N ALA A 85 11.71 3.68 4.09
CA ALA A 85 13.09 3.34 3.77
C ALA A 85 13.47 2.02 4.45
N PRO A 86 14.21 1.13 3.76
CA PRO A 86 14.64 -0.12 4.36
C PRO A 86 15.64 0.20 5.47
N ASN A 87 15.68 -0.63 6.51
CA ASN A 87 16.73 -0.59 7.50
C ASN A 87 17.34 -1.98 7.61
N ASN A 88 18.68 -2.03 7.65
CA ASN A 88 19.41 -3.30 7.67
C ASN A 88 19.47 -3.92 9.07
N VAL A 89 18.96 -3.23 10.09
CA VAL A 89 18.98 -3.69 11.49
C VAL A 89 17.58 -4.18 11.89
N GLY A 90 17.44 -5.42 12.36
CA GLY A 90 16.24 -5.88 13.07
C GLY A 90 15.00 -6.23 12.21
N GLY A 91 15.16 -6.46 10.90
CA GLY A 91 14.10 -7.04 10.06
C GLY A 91 12.87 -6.15 9.79
N GLY A 92 12.93 -4.85 10.11
CA GLY A 92 11.85 -3.89 9.88
C GLY A 92 12.14 -2.87 8.77
N PHE A 93 11.46 -1.74 8.83
CA PHE A 93 11.71 -0.57 8.00
C PHE A 93 11.40 0.73 8.76
N MET A 94 11.99 1.84 8.31
CA MET A 94 11.65 3.17 8.79
C MET A 94 10.51 3.74 7.95
N LEU A 95 9.50 4.28 8.62
CA LEU A 95 8.39 4.98 8.00
C LEU A 95 8.43 6.44 8.44
N TYR A 96 8.44 7.35 7.47
CA TYR A 96 8.42 8.80 7.67
C TYR A 96 7.04 9.32 7.32
N SER A 97 6.47 10.14 8.19
CA SER A 97 5.14 10.72 7.99
C SER A 97 5.12 12.22 8.27
N GLY A 98 4.41 12.97 7.43
CA GLY A 98 4.18 14.40 7.62
C GLY A 98 2.68 14.70 7.63
N GLY A 99 2.26 15.57 8.56
CA GLY A 99 0.84 15.89 8.76
C GLY A 99 0.55 17.39 8.86
N LEU A 100 -0.74 17.72 8.82
CA LEU A 100 -1.23 19.09 9.04
C LEU A 100 -1.07 19.58 10.49
N ASP A 101 -0.64 18.70 11.40
CA ASP A 101 -0.19 19.08 12.74
C ASP A 101 1.20 19.73 12.76
N LYS A 102 1.78 20.02 11.58
CA LYS A 102 3.08 20.68 11.42
C LYS A 102 4.23 19.84 11.99
N ARG A 103 4.03 18.52 12.10
CA ARG A 103 5.02 17.58 12.63
C ARG A 103 5.41 16.56 11.56
N LEU A 104 6.70 16.26 11.55
CA LEU A 104 7.25 15.05 10.92
C LEU A 104 7.44 14.00 12.02
N ARG A 105 7.10 12.75 11.73
CA ARG A 105 7.36 11.62 12.62
C ARG A 105 8.09 10.52 11.89
N VAL A 106 8.91 9.79 12.64
CA VAL A 106 9.68 8.65 12.17
C VAL A 106 9.29 7.45 13.01
N TRP A 107 8.95 6.36 12.36
CA TRP A 107 8.44 5.16 12.99
C TRP A 107 9.29 3.97 12.60
N TRP A 108 9.61 3.13 13.60
CA TRP A 108 10.10 1.79 13.34
C TRP A 108 8.91 0.86 13.13
N VAL A 109 8.86 0.20 11.97
CA VAL A 109 7.81 -0.78 11.66
C VAL A 109 8.45 -2.16 11.48
N ALA A 110 8.14 -3.09 12.39
CA ALA A 110 8.59 -4.47 12.28
C ALA A 110 7.89 -5.19 11.11
N LYS A 111 8.62 -6.00 10.34
CA LYS A 111 7.99 -6.91 9.38
C LYS A 111 7.48 -8.13 10.14
N PRO A 112 6.26 -8.61 9.88
CA PRO A 112 5.77 -9.85 10.46
C PRO A 112 6.66 -11.01 9.97
N SER A 113 7.27 -11.75 10.90
CA SER A 113 8.02 -12.97 10.57
C SER A 113 7.07 -14.02 10.02
N LYS A 114 7.51 -14.77 9.00
CA LYS A 114 6.82 -15.99 8.57
C LYS A 114 7.11 -17.05 9.64
N THR A 115 6.25 -17.23 10.63
CA THR A 115 6.31 -18.45 11.44
C THR A 115 5.95 -19.60 10.51
N ARG A 116 6.91 -20.50 10.25
CA ARG A 116 6.62 -21.77 9.58
C ARG A 116 5.81 -22.59 10.59
N GLU A 117 4.56 -22.91 10.26
CA GLU A 117 3.91 -24.06 10.85
C GLU A 117 4.68 -25.28 10.34
N GLU A 118 5.56 -25.82 11.16
CA GLU A 118 6.18 -27.13 10.94
C GLU A 118 5.16 -28.19 11.37
N ASP A 119 4.91 -29.10 10.42
CA ASP A 119 3.95 -30.19 10.42
C ASP A 119 3.79 -30.91 11.76
N THR A 120 2.61 -30.78 12.39
CA THR A 120 2.09 -31.83 13.27
C THR A 120 1.65 -33.00 12.39
N ASN A 121 2.59 -33.81 11.92
CA ASN A 121 2.27 -35.15 11.46
C ASN A 121 3.47 -36.06 11.70
N SER A 122 3.53 -36.64 12.90
CA SER A 122 4.26 -37.88 13.12
C SER A 122 3.34 -38.80 13.91
N VAL A 123 3.16 -39.97 13.30
CA VAL A 123 2.29 -41.11 13.61
C VAL A 123 2.58 -41.70 14.98
#